data_AF-A0A2G7G8C6-F1
#
_entry.id   AF-A0A2G7G8C6-F1
#
_cell.length_a   1.000
_cell.length_b   1.000
_cell.length_c   1.000
_cell.angle_alpha   90.00
_cell.angle_beta   90.00
_cell.angle_gamma   90.00
#
_symmetry.space_group_name_H-M   'P 1'
#
loop_
_entity.id
_entity.type
_entity.pdbx_description
1 polymer ?
#
loop_
_entity_poly.entity_id
_entity_poly.type
_entity_poly.pdbx_seq_one_letter_code
_entity_poly.pdbx_strand_id
1 'polypeptide(L)'
;MHNPIRNPEYEAFFKAKSEHDWPPPAHMIDALQSLLTDPSLPASEAAKQAASLYIEQSDPNPDYTSLWPLLYDAVEKFTEQNDRLLDFLVEFQRLPDHNGAFHKLNGLSEYLVEFVFDYVDHPFYDTQRDQKRQGWVNINAFTAKLHNTGIRPEGRGQLLHASWVLRKTLEKAPWEVFHHQDIEEYLEWLQDGYVEDYEGELDEEYNDKRDHFLEEIDIRTLNGWIPGASQWIILCGKEIYGMEGSLGKEWPTKWTGREGWSKQRWAFWRERFEWASTVTALDRKTRQLAREMVDEMRRIEGGDTGE
;
A
#
# COMPACT_ATOMS: atom_id res chain seq x y z
N MET A 1 -33.97 -7.82 12.95
CA MET A 1 -32.83 -7.70 13.87
C MET A 1 -31.86 -8.81 13.53
N HIS A 2 -30.85 -8.51 12.70
CA HIS A 2 -29.70 -9.40 12.57
C HIS A 2 -28.75 -9.07 13.73
N ASN A 3 -28.27 -10.10 14.43
CA ASN A 3 -27.33 -9.91 15.52
C ASN A 3 -25.99 -9.44 14.95
N PRO A 4 -25.28 -8.51 15.62
CA PRO A 4 -23.93 -8.13 15.22
C PRO A 4 -23.04 -9.36 15.14
N ILE A 5 -22.18 -9.41 14.13
CA ILE A 5 -21.15 -10.43 14.02
C ILE A 5 -20.11 -10.11 15.10
N ARG A 6 -20.13 -10.90 16.18
CA ARG A 6 -19.05 -10.88 17.17
C ARG A 6 -17.84 -11.58 16.58
N ASN A 7 -17.02 -10.82 15.87
CA ASN A 7 -15.68 -11.27 15.49
C ASN A 7 -14.70 -10.80 16.59
N PRO A 8 -14.11 -11.73 17.37
CA PRO A 8 -13.19 -11.37 18.47
C PRO A 8 -11.96 -10.62 17.98
N GLU A 9 -11.59 -10.75 16.69
CA GLU A 9 -10.47 -10.02 16.11
C GLU A 9 -10.77 -8.53 15.94
N TYR A 10 -12.02 -8.16 15.60
CA TYR A 10 -12.44 -6.77 15.51
C TYR A 10 -12.45 -6.14 16.90
N GLU A 11 -13.03 -6.82 17.89
CA GLU A 11 -13.06 -6.36 19.28
C GLU A 11 -11.65 -6.13 19.84
N ALA A 12 -10.74 -7.09 19.63
CA ALA A 12 -9.35 -6.97 20.06
C ALA A 12 -8.61 -5.83 19.35
N PHE A 13 -8.84 -5.64 18.04
CA PHE A 13 -8.23 -4.56 17.27
C PHE A 13 -8.66 -3.17 17.78
N PHE A 14 -9.96 -2.92 17.89
CA PHE A 14 -10.44 -1.60 18.32
C PHE A 14 -10.14 -1.33 19.79
N LYS A 15 -10.11 -2.37 20.64
CA LYS A 15 -9.62 -2.25 22.01
C LYS A 15 -8.13 -1.83 22.05
N ALA A 16 -7.29 -2.45 21.23
CA ALA A 16 -5.87 -2.06 21.16
C ALA A 16 -5.70 -0.62 20.65
N LYS A 17 -6.56 -0.16 19.73
CA LYS A 17 -6.53 1.24 19.25
C LYS A 17 -6.99 2.24 20.31
N SER A 18 -7.95 1.89 21.17
CA SER A 18 -8.42 2.78 22.24
C SER A 18 -7.48 2.83 23.46
N GLU A 19 -6.65 1.80 23.67
CA GLU A 19 -5.67 1.71 24.75
C GLU A 19 -4.26 2.22 24.35
N HIS A 20 -4.10 2.72 23.12
CA HIS A 20 -2.82 3.28 22.64
C HIS A 20 -2.43 4.57 23.38
N ASP A 21 -1.13 4.89 23.46
CA ASP A 21 -0.61 6.09 24.14
C ASP A 21 -1.22 7.40 23.60
N TRP A 22 -1.50 7.40 22.29
CA TRP A 22 -2.18 8.47 21.57
C TRP A 22 -3.33 7.84 20.76
N PRO A 23 -4.50 7.60 21.38
CA PRO A 23 -5.58 6.89 20.72
C PRO A 23 -6.31 7.83 19.75
N PRO A 24 -6.83 7.33 18.61
CA PRO A 24 -7.76 8.09 17.80
C PRO A 24 -8.99 8.52 18.62
N PRO A 25 -9.70 9.58 18.22
CA PRO A 25 -10.92 10.00 18.90
C PRO A 25 -11.94 8.86 19.01
N ALA A 26 -12.54 8.71 20.20
CA ALA A 26 -13.45 7.59 20.50
C ALA A 26 -14.59 7.45 19.49
N HIS A 27 -15.18 8.57 19.05
CA HIS A 27 -16.26 8.57 18.06
C HIS A 27 -15.85 7.97 16.69
N MET A 28 -14.58 8.10 16.28
CA MET A 28 -14.06 7.46 15.07
C MET A 28 -13.84 5.96 15.26
N ILE A 29 -13.32 5.55 16.43
CA ILE A 29 -13.16 4.14 16.80
C ILE A 29 -14.52 3.45 16.83
N ASP A 30 -15.49 4.03 17.55
CA ASP A 30 -16.84 3.49 17.69
C ASP A 30 -17.56 3.37 16.34
N ALA A 31 -17.38 4.37 15.46
CA ALA A 31 -17.96 4.37 14.11
C ALA A 31 -17.42 3.23 13.24
N LEU A 32 -16.09 3.08 13.16
CA LEU A 32 -15.48 1.99 12.39
C LEU A 32 -15.75 0.62 13.01
N GLN A 33 -15.73 0.51 14.35
CA GLN A 33 -16.09 -0.72 15.04
C GLN A 33 -17.53 -1.13 14.73
N SER A 34 -18.47 -0.19 14.77
CA SER A 34 -19.88 -0.45 14.45
C SER A 34 -20.04 -0.84 12.99
N LEU A 35 -19.34 -0.17 12.06
CA LEU A 35 -19.34 -0.50 10.64
C LEU A 35 -18.88 -1.95 10.37
N LEU A 36 -17.84 -2.41 11.07
CA LEU A 36 -17.28 -3.75 10.85
C LEU A 36 -18.05 -4.85 11.59
N THR A 37 -18.66 -4.55 12.74
CA THR A 37 -19.37 -5.55 13.57
C THR A 37 -20.86 -5.67 13.25
N ASP A 38 -21.48 -4.63 12.69
CA ASP A 38 -22.87 -4.66 12.24
C ASP A 38 -22.95 -4.53 10.70
N PRO A 39 -23.07 -5.67 9.98
CA PRO A 39 -23.24 -5.66 8.53
C PRO A 39 -24.44 -4.85 8.03
N SER A 40 -25.44 -4.62 8.88
CA SER A 40 -26.64 -3.87 8.51
C SER A 40 -26.50 -2.35 8.68
N LEU A 41 -25.46 -1.89 9.39
CA LEU A 41 -25.18 -0.46 9.53
C LEU A 41 -24.72 0.12 8.18
N PRO A 42 -25.41 1.14 7.64
CA PRO A 42 -24.97 1.82 6.42
C PRO A 42 -23.67 2.58 6.62
N ALA A 43 -22.80 2.56 5.62
CA ALA A 43 -21.55 3.32 5.60
C ALA A 43 -21.77 4.83 5.85
N SER A 44 -22.88 5.38 5.35
CA SER A 44 -23.26 6.79 5.57
C SER A 44 -23.53 7.13 7.03
N GLU A 45 -24.08 6.21 7.81
CA GLU A 45 -24.33 6.42 9.23
C GLU A 45 -23.04 6.32 10.03
N ALA A 46 -22.17 5.35 9.72
CA ALA A 46 -20.84 5.27 10.30
C ALA A 46 -20.00 6.52 9.98
N ALA A 47 -20.05 7.02 8.73
CA ALA A 47 -19.36 8.25 8.33
C ALA A 47 -19.82 9.46 9.15
N LYS A 48 -21.13 9.65 9.34
CA LYS A 48 -21.68 10.71 10.19
C LYS A 48 -21.23 10.57 11.64
N GLN A 49 -21.21 9.35 12.17
CA GLN A 49 -20.73 9.08 13.53
C GLN A 49 -19.25 9.45 13.68
N ALA A 50 -18.42 9.10 12.71
CA ALA A 50 -16.99 9.44 12.70
C ALA A 50 -16.72 10.94 12.55
N ALA A 51 -17.67 11.72 12.02
CA ALA A 51 -17.55 13.17 11.86
C ALA A 51 -18.38 13.99 12.87
N SER A 52 -19.09 13.34 13.80
CA SER A 52 -20.15 13.96 14.61
C SER A 52 -19.67 15.18 15.38
N LEU A 53 -18.50 15.10 16.04
CA LEU A 53 -17.95 16.21 16.82
C LEU A 53 -17.73 17.45 15.98
N TYR A 54 -17.19 17.30 14.77
CA TYR A 54 -16.89 18.42 13.88
C TYR A 54 -18.17 19.08 13.33
N ILE A 55 -19.17 18.25 12.98
CA ILE A 55 -20.46 18.71 12.48
C ILE A 55 -21.23 19.45 13.60
N GLU A 56 -21.28 18.88 14.80
CA GLU A 56 -21.99 19.47 15.95
C GLU A 56 -21.37 20.80 16.40
N GLN A 57 -20.04 20.89 16.40
CA GLN A 57 -19.32 22.10 16.79
C GLN A 57 -19.31 23.17 15.70
N SER A 58 -19.80 22.84 14.50
CA SER A 58 -19.66 23.66 13.31
C SER A 58 -18.23 24.13 13.09
N ASP A 59 -17.27 23.22 13.24
CA ASP A 59 -15.84 23.53 13.21
C ASP A 59 -15.48 24.12 11.83
N PRO A 60 -14.97 25.37 11.77
CA PRO A 60 -14.57 25.97 10.51
C PRO A 60 -13.33 25.29 9.89
N ASN A 61 -12.54 24.54 10.68
CA ASN A 61 -11.33 23.85 10.25
C ASN A 61 -11.23 22.45 10.90
N PRO A 62 -12.11 21.51 10.51
CA PRO A 62 -12.12 20.19 11.14
C PRO A 62 -10.80 19.46 10.86
N ASP A 63 -10.09 19.11 11.92
CA ASP A 63 -8.93 18.22 11.86
C ASP A 63 -9.33 16.80 12.23
N TYR A 64 -9.54 15.99 11.20
CA TYR A 64 -9.90 14.58 11.28
C TYR A 64 -8.76 13.66 10.82
N THR A 65 -7.53 14.17 10.74
CA THR A 65 -6.38 13.42 10.21
C THR A 65 -6.05 12.15 11.00
N SER A 66 -6.44 12.09 12.28
CA SER A 66 -6.39 10.86 13.10
C SER A 66 -7.20 9.69 12.53
N LEU A 67 -8.10 9.94 11.57
CA LEU A 67 -8.83 8.91 10.84
C LEU A 67 -7.90 8.07 9.94
N TRP A 68 -6.86 8.66 9.37
CA TRP A 68 -6.00 7.99 8.38
C TRP A 68 -5.27 6.77 8.94
N PRO A 69 -4.53 6.85 10.05
CA PRO A 69 -3.93 5.65 10.63
C PRO A 69 -4.97 4.62 11.00
N LEU A 70 -6.06 5.01 11.67
CA LEU A 70 -7.12 4.08 12.08
C LEU A 70 -7.74 3.35 10.88
N LEU A 71 -8.02 4.05 9.78
CA LEU A 71 -8.59 3.48 8.56
C LEU A 71 -7.60 2.53 7.87
N TYR A 72 -6.35 2.94 7.68
CA TYR A 72 -5.37 2.12 6.95
C TYR A 72 -4.91 0.90 7.76
N ASP A 73 -4.80 1.02 9.08
CA ASP A 73 -4.62 -0.14 9.97
C ASP A 73 -5.74 -1.18 9.81
N ALA A 74 -6.99 -0.72 9.68
CA ALA A 74 -8.13 -1.59 9.45
C ALA A 74 -8.13 -2.20 8.03
N VAL A 75 -7.77 -1.41 7.01
CA VAL A 75 -7.62 -1.86 5.61
C VAL A 75 -6.56 -2.95 5.51
N GLU A 76 -5.40 -2.76 6.14
CA GLU A 76 -4.33 -3.76 6.18
C GLU A 76 -4.81 -5.06 6.82
N LYS A 77 -5.49 -4.96 7.96
CA LYS A 77 -5.84 -6.12 8.77
C LYS A 77 -7.01 -6.93 8.23
N PHE A 78 -8.06 -6.26 7.73
CA PHE A 78 -9.35 -6.89 7.45
C PHE A 78 -9.67 -6.92 5.94
N THR A 79 -9.06 -7.88 5.26
CA THR A 79 -9.20 -8.11 3.81
C THR A 79 -10.67 -8.13 3.35
N GLU A 80 -11.52 -8.82 4.10
CA GLU A 80 -12.94 -9.01 3.82
C GLU A 80 -13.78 -7.73 4.00
N GLN A 81 -13.26 -6.73 4.70
CA GLN A 81 -13.94 -5.46 4.98
C GLN A 81 -13.53 -4.34 4.02
N ASN A 82 -12.62 -4.61 3.08
CA ASN A 82 -12.02 -3.61 2.20
C ASN A 82 -13.07 -2.76 1.45
N ASP A 83 -14.14 -3.39 0.94
CA ASP A 83 -15.22 -2.67 0.24
C ASP A 83 -16.07 -1.83 1.18
N ARG A 84 -16.37 -2.32 2.40
CA ARG A 84 -17.14 -1.56 3.40
C ARG A 84 -16.36 -0.35 3.92
N LEU A 85 -15.06 -0.50 4.11
CA LEU A 85 -14.16 0.60 4.48
C LEU A 85 -14.08 1.64 3.35
N LEU A 86 -14.12 1.20 2.08
CA LEU A 86 -14.14 2.11 0.94
C LEU A 86 -15.46 2.88 0.88
N ASP A 87 -16.59 2.19 1.02
CA ASP A 87 -17.92 2.81 1.06
C ASP A 87 -18.00 3.86 2.18
N PHE A 88 -17.42 3.56 3.35
CA PHE A 88 -17.30 4.53 4.43
C PHE A 88 -16.53 5.78 4.02
N LEU A 89 -15.35 5.63 3.37
CA LEU A 89 -14.56 6.78 2.94
C LEU A 89 -15.29 7.61 1.86
N VAL A 90 -16.01 6.94 0.95
CA VAL A 90 -16.84 7.60 -0.07
C VAL A 90 -17.97 8.41 0.58
N GLU A 91 -18.65 7.86 1.57
CA GLU A 91 -19.71 8.57 2.28
C GLU A 91 -19.16 9.68 3.18
N PHE A 92 -18.02 9.47 3.82
CA PHE A 92 -17.33 10.50 4.61
C PHE A 92 -16.98 11.72 3.75
N GLN A 93 -16.48 11.49 2.53
CA GLN A 93 -16.15 12.54 1.56
C GLN A 93 -17.37 13.39 1.14
N ARG A 94 -18.58 12.83 1.25
CA ARG A 94 -19.85 13.48 0.85
C ARG A 94 -20.52 14.26 1.98
N LEU A 95 -19.99 14.16 3.20
CA LEU A 95 -20.56 14.88 4.34
C LEU A 95 -20.47 16.40 4.12
N PRO A 96 -21.44 17.16 4.64
CA PRO A 96 -21.34 18.61 4.62
C PRO A 96 -20.13 19.04 5.46
N ASP A 97 -19.27 19.87 4.88
CA ASP A 97 -18.17 20.51 5.57
C ASP A 97 -18.32 22.03 5.50
N HIS A 98 -17.71 22.74 6.46
CA HIS A 98 -17.73 24.20 6.47
C HIS A 98 -16.74 24.82 5.48
N ASN A 99 -15.62 24.13 5.21
CA ASN A 99 -14.49 24.65 4.45
C ASN A 99 -14.04 23.75 3.27
N GLY A 100 -14.79 22.70 2.92
CA GLY A 100 -14.39 21.75 1.88
C GLY A 100 -13.39 20.68 2.31
N ALA A 101 -13.05 20.57 3.60
CA ALA A 101 -12.03 19.62 4.06
C ALA A 101 -12.44 18.16 3.81
N PHE A 102 -13.62 17.72 4.28
CA PHE A 102 -14.10 16.35 4.07
C PHE A 102 -14.15 16.01 2.58
N HIS A 103 -14.67 16.92 1.75
CA HIS A 103 -14.74 16.73 0.31
C HIS A 103 -13.36 16.54 -0.36
N LYS A 104 -12.35 17.25 0.14
CA LYS A 104 -10.97 17.14 -0.34
C LYS A 104 -10.22 15.96 0.29
N LEU A 105 -10.71 15.38 1.38
CA LEU A 105 -10.00 14.37 2.17
C LEU A 105 -8.59 14.87 2.55
N ASN A 106 -8.51 16.09 3.09
CA ASN A 106 -7.24 16.73 3.49
C ASN A 106 -6.32 15.79 4.29
N GLY A 107 -5.04 15.79 3.95
CA GLY A 107 -4.01 15.00 4.61
C GLY A 107 -3.95 13.53 4.16
N LEU A 108 -4.93 13.02 3.42
CA LEU A 108 -4.89 11.64 2.94
C LEU A 108 -3.75 11.41 1.94
N SER A 109 -3.49 12.36 1.03
CA SER A 109 -2.42 12.18 0.04
C SER A 109 -1.03 12.18 0.69
N GLU A 110 -0.83 13.03 1.69
CA GLU A 110 0.40 13.09 2.48
C GLU A 110 0.57 11.80 3.28
N TYR A 111 -0.47 11.37 4.00
CA TYR A 111 -0.45 10.13 4.78
C TYR A 111 -0.10 8.92 3.91
N LEU A 112 -0.71 8.82 2.72
CA LEU A 112 -0.42 7.74 1.77
C LEU A 112 1.04 7.71 1.33
N VAL A 113 1.63 8.88 1.06
CA VAL A 113 3.03 8.97 0.59
C VAL A 113 4.01 8.71 1.72
N GLU A 114 3.73 9.21 2.92
CA GLU A 114 4.67 9.18 4.04
C GLU A 114 4.63 7.88 4.84
N PHE A 115 3.45 7.25 4.99
CA PHE A 115 3.27 6.16 5.97
C PHE A 115 2.65 4.88 5.40
N VAL A 116 2.23 4.88 4.12
CA VAL A 116 1.53 3.71 3.53
C VAL A 116 2.29 3.14 2.34
N PHE A 117 2.72 3.99 1.42
CA PHE A 117 3.47 3.58 0.22
C PHE A 117 5.00 3.66 0.43
N ASP A 118 5.47 3.61 1.68
CA ASP A 118 6.88 3.41 2.03
C ASP A 118 7.25 1.92 2.23
N TYR A 119 6.32 1.01 1.93
CA TYR A 119 6.44 -0.44 2.14
C TYR A 119 7.81 -1.01 1.78
N VAL A 120 8.38 -1.74 2.74
CA VAL A 120 9.57 -2.60 2.61
C VAL A 120 9.14 -4.00 2.99
N ASP A 121 9.50 -5.00 2.16
CA ASP A 121 9.15 -6.38 2.51
C ASP A 121 9.97 -6.83 3.72
N HIS A 122 9.33 -7.57 4.63
CA HIS A 122 9.97 -7.91 5.89
C HIS A 122 10.97 -9.08 5.73
N PRO A 123 12.03 -9.10 6.55
CA PRO A 123 13.03 -10.18 6.61
C PRO A 123 12.41 -11.56 6.78
N PHE A 124 13.12 -12.63 6.40
CA PHE A 124 12.54 -13.98 6.40
C PHE A 124 12.22 -14.50 7.81
N TYR A 125 12.89 -13.96 8.83
CA TYR A 125 12.69 -14.33 10.23
C TYR A 125 11.51 -13.61 10.89
N ASP A 126 10.89 -12.63 10.23
CA ASP A 126 9.67 -11.98 10.73
C ASP A 126 8.49 -12.97 10.69
N THR A 127 8.01 -13.37 11.86
CA THR A 127 6.90 -14.33 12.00
C THR A 127 5.56 -13.78 11.50
N GLN A 128 5.44 -12.46 11.32
CA GLN A 128 4.25 -11.78 10.80
C GLN A 128 4.37 -11.43 9.32
N ARG A 129 5.48 -11.79 8.65
CA ARG A 129 5.77 -11.41 7.27
C ARG A 129 4.61 -11.67 6.30
N ASP A 130 4.03 -12.86 6.35
CA ASP A 130 2.92 -13.22 5.46
C ASP A 130 1.66 -12.38 5.72
N GLN A 131 1.38 -12.04 6.98
CA GLN A 131 0.28 -11.16 7.33
C GLN A 131 0.52 -9.74 6.82
N LYS A 132 1.74 -9.21 7.01
CA LYS A 132 2.12 -7.87 6.54
C LYS A 132 2.09 -7.77 5.02
N ARG A 133 2.52 -8.82 4.31
CA ARG A 133 2.35 -8.94 2.85
C ARG A 133 0.89 -8.92 2.43
N GLN A 134 0.01 -9.63 3.16
CA GLN A 134 -1.42 -9.56 2.88
C GLN A 134 -1.97 -8.15 3.13
N GLY A 135 -1.54 -7.46 4.19
CA GLY A 135 -1.88 -6.06 4.43
C GLY A 135 -1.47 -5.15 3.28
N TRP A 136 -0.27 -5.33 2.75
CA TRP A 136 0.19 -4.62 1.55
C TRP A 136 -0.70 -4.86 0.33
N VAL A 137 -1.15 -6.10 0.10
CA VAL A 137 -2.12 -6.41 -0.97
C VAL A 137 -3.43 -5.66 -0.75
N ASN A 138 -3.91 -5.61 0.49
CA ASN A 138 -5.17 -4.96 0.85
C ASN A 138 -5.11 -3.44 0.63
N ILE A 139 -3.99 -2.80 0.97
CA ILE A 139 -3.73 -1.37 0.70
C ILE A 139 -3.80 -1.09 -0.80
N ASN A 140 -3.10 -1.90 -1.61
CA ASN A 140 -3.07 -1.69 -3.06
C ASN A 140 -4.45 -1.89 -3.68
N ALA A 141 -5.20 -2.91 -3.24
CA ALA A 141 -6.57 -3.13 -3.66
C ALA A 141 -7.49 -1.96 -3.26
N PHE A 142 -7.42 -1.51 -2.01
CA PHE A 142 -8.21 -0.38 -1.50
C PHE A 142 -7.95 0.89 -2.31
N THR A 143 -6.67 1.22 -2.51
CA THR A 143 -6.26 2.46 -3.17
C THR A 143 -6.62 2.44 -4.67
N ALA A 144 -6.50 1.28 -5.33
CA ALA A 144 -6.95 1.11 -6.70
C ALA A 144 -8.48 1.22 -6.83
N LYS A 145 -9.25 0.66 -5.88
CA LYS A 145 -10.71 0.84 -5.85
C LYS A 145 -11.10 2.30 -5.58
N LEU A 146 -10.41 2.99 -4.67
CA LEU A 146 -10.61 4.42 -4.41
C LEU A 146 -10.43 5.23 -5.69
N HIS A 147 -9.40 4.94 -6.50
CA HIS A 147 -9.24 5.57 -7.81
C HIS A 147 -10.47 5.41 -8.71
N ASN A 148 -11.01 4.19 -8.76
CA ASN A 148 -12.16 3.84 -9.59
C ASN A 148 -13.47 4.50 -9.14
N THR A 149 -13.56 5.00 -7.90
CA THR A 149 -14.71 5.81 -7.45
C THR A 149 -14.75 7.20 -8.12
N GLY A 150 -13.65 7.64 -8.75
CA GLY A 150 -13.49 8.99 -9.26
C GLY A 150 -13.09 10.03 -8.21
N ILE A 151 -13.02 9.64 -6.92
CA ILE A 151 -12.54 10.52 -5.85
C ILE A 151 -11.05 10.81 -6.04
N ARG A 152 -10.67 12.08 -5.87
CA ARG A 152 -9.31 12.58 -6.03
C ARG A 152 -8.96 13.39 -4.77
N PRO A 153 -8.46 12.75 -3.70
CA PRO A 153 -8.01 13.43 -2.49
C PRO A 153 -7.07 14.58 -2.88
N GLU A 154 -7.40 15.79 -2.43
CA GLU A 154 -6.63 17.02 -2.69
C GLU A 154 -6.34 17.26 -4.19
N GLY A 155 -7.22 16.78 -5.07
CA GLY A 155 -7.08 16.87 -6.52
C GLY A 155 -6.07 15.88 -7.14
N ARG A 156 -5.54 14.94 -6.34
CA ARG A 156 -4.55 13.95 -6.78
C ARG A 156 -5.20 12.59 -7.07
N GLY A 157 -4.88 12.02 -8.22
CA GLY A 157 -5.26 10.65 -8.57
C GLY A 157 -4.32 9.62 -7.97
N GLN A 158 -4.78 8.38 -7.85
CA GLN A 158 -4.01 7.33 -7.17
C GLN A 158 -3.06 6.58 -8.11
N LEU A 159 -3.13 6.81 -9.43
CA LEU A 159 -2.25 6.14 -10.40
C LEU A 159 -0.77 6.51 -10.23
N LEU A 160 -0.44 7.58 -9.50
CA LEU A 160 0.94 7.83 -9.07
C LEU A 160 1.44 6.71 -8.14
N HIS A 161 0.60 6.19 -7.24
CA HIS A 161 0.94 5.04 -6.42
C HIS A 161 1.07 3.77 -7.27
N ALA A 162 0.16 3.54 -8.21
CA ALA A 162 0.27 2.46 -9.19
C ALA A 162 1.62 2.50 -9.92
N SER A 163 2.03 3.70 -10.37
CA SER A 163 3.31 3.92 -11.05
C SER A 163 4.50 3.54 -10.19
N TRP A 164 4.44 3.86 -8.90
CA TRP A 164 5.53 3.59 -7.98
C TRP A 164 5.64 2.10 -7.70
N VAL A 165 4.50 1.44 -7.42
CA VAL A 165 4.44 0.00 -7.15
C VAL A 165 4.89 -0.79 -8.37
N LEU A 166 4.37 -0.49 -9.57
CA LEU A 166 4.77 -1.19 -10.80
C LEU A 166 6.27 -1.02 -11.09
N ARG A 167 6.83 0.19 -10.93
CA ARG A 167 8.26 0.44 -11.14
C ARG A 167 9.14 -0.27 -10.12
N LYS A 168 8.75 -0.25 -8.83
CA LYS A 168 9.44 -0.97 -7.77
C LYS A 168 9.40 -2.49 -7.99
N THR A 169 8.25 -3.03 -8.36
CA THR A 169 8.08 -4.48 -8.56
C THR A 169 8.77 -4.98 -9.83
N LEU A 170 8.61 -4.27 -10.95
CA LEU A 170 8.92 -4.82 -12.28
C LEU A 170 10.20 -4.25 -12.89
N GLU A 171 10.66 -3.08 -12.45
CA GLU A 171 11.85 -2.46 -13.06
C GLU A 171 13.07 -2.43 -12.14
N LYS A 172 12.88 -2.43 -10.82
CA LYS A 172 14.01 -2.61 -9.89
C LYS A 172 14.45 -4.06 -9.90
N ALA A 173 15.75 -4.25 -9.75
CA ALA A 173 16.38 -5.57 -9.63
C ALA A 173 17.67 -5.46 -8.78
N PRO A 174 17.57 -4.99 -7.52
CA PRO A 174 18.75 -4.84 -6.67
C PRO A 174 19.48 -6.17 -6.44
N TRP A 175 18.76 -7.30 -6.43
CA TRP A 175 19.33 -8.66 -6.37
C TRP A 175 20.22 -9.07 -7.56
N GLU A 176 20.29 -8.27 -8.64
CA GLU A 176 21.24 -8.50 -9.76
C GLU A 176 22.58 -7.77 -9.54
N VAL A 177 22.70 -6.99 -8.47
CA VAL A 177 23.88 -6.21 -8.10
C VAL A 177 24.63 -6.94 -6.99
N PHE A 178 25.97 -6.89 -7.04
CA PHE A 178 26.83 -7.53 -6.03
C PHE A 178 27.54 -6.51 -5.12
N HIS A 179 27.69 -5.27 -5.59
CA HIS A 179 28.31 -4.17 -4.86
C HIS A 179 27.27 -3.07 -4.65
N HIS A 180 26.91 -2.88 -3.39
CA HIS A 180 25.85 -1.97 -2.97
C HIS A 180 26.48 -0.80 -2.24
N GLN A 181 26.84 0.25 -2.98
CA GLN A 181 27.54 1.41 -2.43
C GLN A 181 26.80 2.02 -1.22
N ASP A 182 25.47 2.06 -1.25
CA ASP A 182 24.63 2.55 -0.16
C ASP A 182 24.73 1.69 1.11
N ILE A 183 24.76 0.36 0.95
CA ILE A 183 24.98 -0.57 2.06
C ILE A 183 26.43 -0.46 2.56
N GLU A 184 27.40 -0.44 1.65
CA GLU A 184 28.82 -0.32 1.96
C GLU A 184 29.12 0.96 2.76
N GLU A 185 28.63 2.12 2.30
CA GLU A 185 28.80 3.41 2.99
C GLU A 185 28.14 3.41 4.40
N TYR A 186 26.98 2.78 4.54
CA TYR A 186 26.31 2.69 5.85
C TYR A 186 27.08 1.79 6.82
N LEU A 187 27.61 0.67 6.33
CA LEU A 187 28.41 -0.25 7.13
C LEU A 187 29.77 0.34 7.52
N GLU A 188 30.41 1.11 6.63
CA GLU A 188 31.63 1.88 6.93
C GLU A 188 31.38 2.93 8.04
N TRP A 189 30.26 3.66 7.96
CA TRP A 189 29.89 4.64 9.00
C TRP A 189 29.72 3.99 10.38
N LEU A 190 29.16 2.79 10.43
CA LEU A 190 29.04 2.04 11.67
C LEU A 190 30.41 1.66 12.22
N GLN A 191 31.34 1.26 11.35
CA GLN A 191 32.70 0.89 11.74
C GLN A 191 33.47 2.08 12.32
N ASP A 192 33.31 3.28 11.74
CA ASP A 192 33.96 4.52 12.22
C ASP A 192 33.44 5.01 13.57
N GLY A 193 32.22 4.63 13.97
CA GLY A 193 31.58 5.03 15.21
C GLY A 193 32.03 4.25 16.46
N TYR A 194 32.65 3.08 16.28
CA TYR A 194 33.07 2.20 17.38
C TYR A 194 34.58 2.33 17.66
N VAL A 195 34.91 2.87 18.83
CA VAL A 195 36.28 2.96 19.34
C VAL A 195 36.72 1.59 19.86
N GLU A 196 37.69 0.96 19.17
CA GLU A 196 38.73 -0.05 19.53
C GLU A 196 38.56 -1.10 20.67
N ASP A 197 37.50 -1.13 21.47
CA ASP A 197 37.55 -1.86 22.75
C ASP A 197 36.97 -3.29 22.72
N TYR A 198 36.29 -3.74 21.66
CA TYR A 198 35.76 -5.12 21.57
C TYR A 198 35.77 -5.66 20.12
N GLU A 199 36.94 -6.09 19.64
CA GLU A 199 37.16 -6.60 18.27
C GLU A 199 36.25 -7.77 17.84
N GLY A 200 35.56 -8.46 18.76
CA GLY A 200 34.69 -9.60 18.44
C GLY A 200 33.20 -9.27 18.22
N GLU A 201 32.65 -8.24 18.87
CA GLU A 201 31.22 -7.91 18.78
C GLU A 201 30.92 -7.05 17.53
N LEU A 202 31.92 -6.33 17.02
CA LEU A 202 31.80 -5.46 15.84
C LEU A 202 31.62 -6.25 14.55
N ASP A 203 32.35 -7.35 14.39
CA ASP A 203 32.25 -8.21 13.20
C ASP A 203 30.89 -8.92 13.15
N GLU A 204 30.35 -9.34 14.30
CA GLU A 204 29.00 -9.92 14.38
C GLU A 204 27.92 -8.88 14.03
N GLU A 205 27.96 -7.68 14.64
CA GLU A 205 27.00 -6.62 14.34
C GLU A 205 27.08 -6.16 12.86
N TYR A 206 28.29 -6.05 12.31
CA TYR A 206 28.49 -5.74 10.89
C TYR A 206 27.84 -6.79 9.99
N ASN A 207 28.11 -8.07 10.25
CA ASN A 207 27.58 -9.17 9.43
C ASN A 207 26.05 -9.24 9.54
N ASP A 208 25.51 -9.07 10.75
CA ASP A 208 24.07 -9.07 10.99
C ASP A 208 23.36 -7.92 10.24
N LYS A 209 23.93 -6.70 10.29
CA LYS A 209 23.37 -5.56 9.56
C LYS A 209 23.51 -5.70 8.06
N ARG A 210 24.65 -6.20 7.56
CA ARG A 210 24.84 -6.51 6.14
C ARG A 210 23.79 -7.51 5.69
N ASP A 211 23.63 -8.61 6.40
CA ASP A 211 22.69 -9.68 6.03
C ASP A 211 21.25 -9.19 6.09
N HIS A 212 20.90 -8.37 7.09
CA HIS A 212 19.61 -7.68 7.16
C HIS A 212 19.34 -6.83 5.91
N PHE A 213 20.27 -5.94 5.50
CA PHE A 213 20.07 -5.13 4.29
C PHE A 213 19.99 -5.98 3.02
N LEU A 214 20.80 -7.02 2.90
CA LEU A 214 20.75 -7.94 1.76
C LEU A 214 19.44 -8.72 1.71
N GLU A 215 18.83 -9.05 2.84
CA GLU A 215 17.49 -9.65 2.90
C GLU A 215 16.40 -8.70 2.40
N GLU A 216 16.47 -7.41 2.72
CA GLU A 216 15.50 -6.40 2.26
C GLU A 216 15.52 -6.19 0.73
N ILE A 217 16.62 -6.55 0.07
CA ILE A 217 16.77 -6.48 -1.38
C ILE A 217 16.79 -7.86 -2.08
N ASP A 218 16.58 -8.93 -1.33
CA ASP A 218 16.54 -10.30 -1.84
C ASP A 218 15.40 -10.45 -2.86
N ILE A 219 15.61 -11.28 -3.89
CA ILE A 219 14.61 -11.53 -4.94
C ILE A 219 13.26 -12.04 -4.39
N ARG A 220 13.26 -12.73 -3.25
CA ARG A 220 12.06 -13.25 -2.56
C ARG A 220 11.15 -12.16 -2.02
N THR A 221 11.60 -10.91 -1.97
CA THR A 221 10.74 -9.75 -1.68
C THR A 221 9.63 -9.59 -2.70
N LEU A 222 9.83 -10.07 -3.94
CA LEU A 222 8.81 -10.12 -4.98
C LEU A 222 7.56 -10.93 -4.58
N ASN A 223 7.64 -11.82 -3.58
CA ASN A 223 6.47 -12.51 -3.04
C ASN A 223 5.46 -11.57 -2.36
N GLY A 224 5.88 -10.39 -1.89
CA GLY A 224 4.97 -9.33 -1.43
C GLY A 224 4.62 -8.32 -2.54
N TRP A 225 5.62 -7.93 -3.34
CA TRP A 225 5.49 -6.89 -4.37
C TRP A 225 4.63 -7.29 -5.57
N ILE A 226 4.73 -8.53 -6.06
CA ILE A 226 3.93 -9.00 -7.21
C ILE A 226 2.44 -9.01 -6.87
N PRO A 227 1.98 -9.57 -5.73
CA PRO A 227 0.58 -9.48 -5.32
C PRO A 227 0.04 -8.04 -5.23
N GLY A 228 0.82 -7.10 -4.67
CA GLY A 228 0.45 -5.68 -4.62
C GLY A 228 0.33 -5.05 -6.00
N ALA A 229 1.34 -5.23 -6.86
CA ALA A 229 1.32 -4.73 -8.24
C ALA A 229 0.15 -5.31 -9.07
N SER A 230 -0.19 -6.57 -8.83
CA SER A 230 -1.29 -7.26 -9.53
C SER A 230 -2.64 -6.57 -9.30
N GLN A 231 -2.87 -5.99 -8.12
CA GLN A 231 -4.13 -5.27 -7.84
C GLN A 231 -4.33 -4.10 -8.80
N TRP A 232 -3.28 -3.37 -9.14
CA TRP A 232 -3.34 -2.25 -10.09
C TRP A 232 -3.62 -2.70 -11.52
N ILE A 233 -3.04 -3.82 -11.94
CA ILE A 233 -3.31 -4.40 -13.27
C ILE A 233 -4.78 -4.86 -13.35
N ILE A 234 -5.27 -5.58 -12.34
CA ILE A 234 -6.63 -6.11 -12.31
C ILE A 234 -7.66 -4.99 -12.29
N LEU A 235 -7.47 -3.99 -11.42
CA LEU A 235 -8.50 -2.98 -11.12
C LEU A 235 -8.40 -1.75 -12.01
N CYS A 236 -7.19 -1.38 -12.45
CA CYS A 236 -6.92 -0.15 -13.20
C CYS A 236 -6.18 -0.39 -14.52
N GLY A 237 -5.90 -1.64 -14.89
CA GLY A 237 -5.01 -1.97 -16.01
C GLY A 237 -5.43 -1.40 -17.35
N LYS A 238 -6.74 -1.30 -17.64
CA LYS A 238 -7.24 -0.67 -18.87
C LYS A 238 -6.88 0.81 -18.96
N GLU A 239 -7.08 1.55 -17.86
CA GLU A 239 -6.74 2.96 -17.80
C GLU A 239 -5.23 3.14 -17.90
N ILE A 240 -4.46 2.37 -17.11
CA ILE A 240 -2.98 2.38 -17.13
C ILE A 240 -2.45 2.10 -18.54
N TYR A 241 -3.02 1.12 -19.25
CA TYR A 241 -2.62 0.80 -20.62
C TYR A 241 -2.85 1.98 -21.57
N GLY A 242 -3.92 2.75 -21.37
CA GLY A 242 -4.24 3.95 -22.16
C GLY A 242 -3.42 5.20 -21.79
N MET A 243 -2.63 5.17 -20.72
CA MET A 243 -1.86 6.34 -20.29
C MET A 243 -0.64 6.61 -21.17
N GLU A 244 -0.36 7.91 -21.34
CA GLU A 244 0.87 8.41 -21.95
C GLU A 244 1.43 9.59 -21.14
N GLY A 245 2.72 9.87 -21.30
CA GLY A 245 3.36 11.03 -20.67
C GLY A 245 3.88 10.75 -19.26
N SER A 246 4.04 11.79 -18.43
CA SER A 246 4.86 11.70 -17.21
C SER A 246 4.35 10.70 -16.15
N LEU A 247 5.28 9.96 -15.55
CA LEU A 247 5.11 9.11 -14.34
C LEU A 247 5.54 9.85 -13.05
N GLY A 248 5.79 11.16 -13.14
CA GLY A 248 6.48 11.92 -12.11
C GLY A 248 8.00 11.70 -12.16
N LYS A 249 8.67 11.91 -11.02
CA LYS A 249 10.12 11.73 -10.92
C LYS A 249 10.48 10.25 -11.15
N GLU A 250 11.43 10.01 -12.05
CA GLU A 250 11.97 8.68 -12.31
C GLU A 250 13.32 8.49 -11.64
N TRP A 251 13.71 7.22 -11.46
CA TRP A 251 14.98 6.79 -10.89
C TRP A 251 15.59 5.71 -11.78
N PRO A 252 16.90 5.43 -11.68
CA PRO A 252 17.52 4.36 -12.47
C PRO A 252 16.87 2.99 -12.21
N THR A 253 16.47 2.31 -13.29
CA THR A 253 15.86 0.98 -13.28
C THR A 253 16.35 0.13 -14.47
N LYS A 254 15.76 -1.06 -14.65
CA LYS A 254 15.97 -1.90 -15.84
C LYS A 254 15.25 -1.38 -17.09
N TRP A 255 14.32 -0.44 -16.95
CA TRP A 255 13.69 0.22 -18.08
C TRP A 255 14.67 1.18 -18.75
N THR A 256 14.92 0.98 -20.05
CA THR A 256 15.87 1.78 -20.84
C THR A 256 15.19 2.57 -21.96
N GLY A 257 13.87 2.44 -22.11
CA GLY A 257 13.10 3.20 -23.07
C GLY A 257 12.77 4.61 -22.57
N ARG A 258 11.84 5.27 -23.26
CA ARG A 258 11.44 6.64 -22.93
C ARG A 258 10.81 6.73 -21.54
N GLU A 259 11.13 7.80 -20.81
CA GLU A 259 10.44 8.16 -19.56
C GLU A 259 8.93 8.34 -19.80
N GLY A 260 8.15 8.03 -18.77
CA GLY A 260 6.71 8.14 -18.76
C GLY A 260 5.96 6.82 -19.02
N TRP A 261 4.64 6.92 -18.91
CA TRP A 261 3.69 5.92 -19.36
C TRP A 261 3.83 5.74 -20.87
N SER A 262 3.89 4.49 -21.30
CA SER A 262 3.86 4.14 -22.71
C SER A 262 3.48 2.68 -22.90
N LYS A 263 2.93 2.36 -24.07
CA LYS A 263 2.66 0.98 -24.48
C LYS A 263 3.93 0.12 -24.49
N GLN A 264 5.10 0.71 -24.78
CA GLN A 264 6.38 0.01 -24.74
C GLN A 264 6.78 -0.36 -23.30
N ARG A 265 6.59 0.56 -22.34
CA ARG A 265 6.87 0.30 -20.93
C ARG A 265 5.89 -0.71 -20.33
N TRP A 266 4.63 -0.67 -20.73
CA TRP A 266 3.65 -1.70 -20.41
C TRP A 266 4.09 -3.08 -20.92
N ALA A 267 4.54 -3.18 -22.17
CA ALA A 267 5.06 -4.43 -22.73
C ALA A 267 6.28 -4.95 -21.94
N PHE A 268 7.19 -4.04 -21.55
CA PHE A 268 8.31 -4.37 -20.66
C PHE A 268 7.84 -4.92 -19.30
N TRP A 269 6.86 -4.28 -18.65
CA TRP A 269 6.28 -4.79 -17.40
C TRP A 269 5.67 -6.19 -17.55
N ARG A 270 5.00 -6.46 -18.67
CA ARG A 270 4.47 -7.78 -18.99
C ARG A 270 5.60 -8.82 -19.13
N GLU A 271 6.69 -8.50 -19.83
CA GLU A 271 7.87 -9.36 -19.93
C GLU A 271 8.48 -9.65 -18.54
N ARG A 272 8.46 -8.67 -17.64
CA ARG A 272 8.96 -8.84 -16.26
C ARG A 272 8.06 -9.74 -15.42
N PHE A 273 6.74 -9.69 -15.59
CA PHE A 273 5.84 -10.69 -15.01
C PHE A 273 6.07 -12.09 -15.60
N GLU A 274 6.26 -12.19 -16.92
CA GLU A 274 6.57 -13.47 -17.58
C GLU A 274 7.86 -14.08 -17.03
N TRP A 275 8.93 -13.29 -16.90
CA TRP A 275 10.16 -13.69 -16.24
C TRP A 275 9.90 -14.16 -14.79
N ALA A 276 9.21 -13.35 -13.98
CA ALA A 276 8.92 -13.67 -12.59
C ALA A 276 8.19 -15.01 -12.43
N SER A 277 7.34 -15.37 -13.40
CA SER A 277 6.63 -16.66 -13.41
C SER A 277 7.53 -17.90 -13.54
N THR A 278 8.80 -17.71 -13.88
CA THR A 278 9.81 -18.75 -14.05
C THR A 278 10.82 -18.80 -12.89
N VAL A 279 10.92 -17.75 -12.07
CA VAL A 279 11.94 -17.61 -11.03
C VAL A 279 11.70 -18.59 -9.88
N THR A 280 12.50 -19.65 -9.79
CA THR A 280 12.34 -20.73 -8.81
C THR A 280 12.42 -20.27 -7.35
N ALA A 281 13.13 -19.17 -7.06
CA ALA A 281 13.20 -18.60 -5.71
C ALA A 281 11.86 -18.04 -5.22
N LEU A 282 10.93 -17.73 -6.12
CA LEU A 282 9.60 -17.21 -5.76
C LEU A 282 8.62 -18.33 -5.45
N ASP A 283 7.67 -18.01 -4.57
CA ASP A 283 6.63 -18.93 -4.15
C ASP A 283 5.81 -19.37 -5.37
N ARG A 284 5.29 -20.61 -5.31
CA ARG A 284 4.43 -21.14 -6.37
C ARG A 284 3.22 -20.24 -6.62
N LYS A 285 2.60 -19.68 -5.56
CA LYS A 285 1.47 -18.75 -5.66
C LYS A 285 1.85 -17.47 -6.42
N THR A 286 3.01 -16.89 -6.11
CA THR A 286 3.52 -15.68 -6.75
C THR A 286 3.80 -15.91 -8.22
N ARG A 287 4.45 -17.04 -8.56
CA ARG A 287 4.70 -17.41 -9.95
C ARG A 287 3.42 -17.64 -10.74
N GLN A 288 2.42 -18.28 -10.14
CA GLN A 288 1.13 -18.50 -10.76
C GLN A 288 0.41 -17.17 -11.02
N LEU A 289 0.37 -16.28 -10.03
CA LEU A 289 -0.22 -14.95 -10.17
C LEU A 289 0.49 -14.12 -11.26
N ALA A 290 1.82 -14.21 -11.35
CA ALA A 290 2.57 -13.53 -12.40
C ALA A 290 2.15 -14.01 -13.81
N ARG A 291 1.86 -15.31 -14.00
CA ARG A 291 1.31 -15.82 -15.29
C ARG A 291 -0.07 -15.25 -15.57
N GLU A 292 -0.93 -15.23 -14.55
CA GLU A 292 -2.27 -14.67 -14.68
C GLU A 292 -2.22 -13.18 -15.05
N MET A 293 -1.26 -12.42 -14.52
CA MET A 293 -1.05 -11.03 -14.92
C MET A 293 -0.58 -10.89 -16.36
N VAL A 294 0.27 -11.79 -16.86
CA VAL A 294 0.64 -11.79 -18.30
C VAL A 294 -0.59 -11.99 -19.18
N ASP A 295 -1.45 -12.96 -18.84
CA ASP A 295 -2.67 -13.23 -19.60
C ASP A 295 -3.66 -12.08 -19.52
N GLU A 296 -3.82 -11.48 -18.34
CA GLU A 296 -4.67 -10.30 -18.13
C GLU A 296 -4.17 -9.08 -18.92
N MET A 297 -2.85 -8.83 -18.91
CA MET A 297 -2.27 -7.73 -19.69
C MET A 297 -2.45 -7.93 -21.19
N ARG A 298 -2.30 -9.17 -21.70
CA ARG A 298 -2.60 -9.53 -23.11
C ARG A 298 -4.08 -9.31 -23.44
N ARG A 299 -4.99 -9.63 -22.52
CA ARG A 299 -6.42 -9.40 -22.68
C ARG A 299 -6.75 -7.91 -22.78
N ILE A 300 -6.12 -7.08 -21.95
CA ILE A 300 -6.25 -5.62 -21.99
C ILE A 300 -5.73 -5.06 -23.32
N GLU A 301 -4.56 -5.52 -23.78
CA GLU A 301 -3.98 -5.14 -25.07
C GLU A 301 -4.89 -5.51 -26.26
N GLY A 302 -5.43 -6.72 -26.27
CA GLY A 302 -6.29 -7.21 -27.36
C GLY A 302 -7.67 -6.56 -27.41
N GLY A 303 -8.16 -6.05 -26.26
CA GLY A 303 -9.44 -5.37 -26.15
C GLY A 303 -9.50 -3.97 -26.77
N ASP A 304 -8.35 -3.39 -27.16
CA ASP A 304 -8.20 -2.05 -27.74
C ASP A 304 -8.33 -2.06 -29.29
N THR A 305 -8.74 -3.19 -29.90
CA THR A 305 -8.90 -3.33 -31.36
C THR A 305 -10.29 -2.97 -31.89
N GLY A 306 -11.06 -2.20 -31.11
CA GLY A 306 -12.45 -1.85 -31.42
C GLY A 306 -12.77 -0.37 -31.31
N GLU A 307 -12.09 0.46 -32.13
CA GLU A 307 -12.59 1.76 -32.60
C GLU A 307 -12.37 1.89 -34.12
#